data_AF-A0A6H1NWB8-F1
#
_entry.id   AF-A0A6H1NWB8-F1
#
_cell.length_a   1.000
_cell.length_b   1.000
_cell.length_c   1.000
_cell.angle_alpha   90.00
_cell.angle_beta   90.00
_cell.angle_gamma   90.00
#
_symmetry.space_group_name_H-M   'P 1'
#
loop_
_entity.id
_entity.type
_entity.pdbx_description
1 polymer ?
#
loop_
_entity_poly.entity_id
_entity_poly.type
_entity_poly.pdbx_seq_one_letter_code
_entity_poly.pdbx_strand_id
1 'polypeptide(L)'
;MRKINKLADLCWEGLTLKHVSHKEIVITYVLFFIITLIFELFLSFLFILSFFLFSKYGYKPNIQYYMSAVILILMLIITVQLLITTMKVDKTYKK
;
A
#
# COMPACT_ATOMS: atom_id res chain seq x y z
N MET A 1 15.94 -21.88 -7.13
CA MET A 1 15.12 -21.30 -6.04
C MET A 1 15.88 -20.31 -5.14
N ARG A 2 17.10 -20.60 -4.65
CA ARG A 2 17.84 -19.73 -3.69
C ARG A 2 18.11 -18.28 -4.14
N LYS A 3 18.21 -18.01 -5.45
CA LYS A 3 18.44 -16.64 -5.99
C LYS A 3 17.20 -15.76 -6.02
N ILE A 4 16.00 -16.34 -6.16
CA ILE A 4 14.73 -15.59 -6.24
C ILE A 4 14.38 -15.06 -4.84
N ASN A 5 14.56 -15.89 -3.80
CA ASN A 5 14.41 -15.45 -2.42
C ASN A 5 15.35 -14.27 -2.11
N LYS A 6 16.60 -14.33 -2.58
CA LYS A 6 17.56 -13.24 -2.37
C LYS A 6 17.14 -11.93 -3.04
N LEU A 7 16.52 -11.98 -4.22
CA LEU A 7 15.99 -10.80 -4.92
C LEU A 7 14.74 -10.24 -4.23
N ALA A 8 13.85 -11.10 -3.76
CA ALA A 8 12.68 -10.70 -2.98
C ALA A 8 13.12 -10.05 -1.65
N ASP A 9 14.12 -10.61 -0.97
CA ASP A 9 14.71 -10.04 0.23
C ASP A 9 15.34 -8.67 -0.06
N LEU A 10 16.13 -8.53 -1.12
CA LEU A 10 16.72 -7.25 -1.55
C LEU A 10 15.66 -6.20 -1.89
N CYS A 11 14.59 -6.60 -2.57
CA CYS A 11 13.45 -5.72 -2.89
C CYS A 11 12.78 -5.26 -1.60
N TRP A 12 12.51 -6.18 -0.67
CA TRP A 12 11.91 -5.88 0.63
C TRP A 12 12.79 -4.97 1.49
N GLU A 13 14.11 -5.18 1.49
CA GLU A 13 15.07 -4.33 2.20
C GLU A 13 15.19 -2.93 1.60
N GLY A 14 15.06 -2.80 0.27
CA GLY A 14 14.99 -1.51 -0.42
C GLY A 14 13.69 -0.76 -0.11
N LEU A 15 12.55 -1.46 -0.15
CA LEU A 15 11.22 -0.91 0.14
C LEU A 15 11.03 -0.50 1.60
N THR A 16 11.78 -1.10 2.52
CA THR A 16 11.73 -0.78 3.95
C THR A 16 12.79 0.24 4.37
N LEU A 17 13.59 0.76 3.41
CA LEU A 17 14.70 1.69 3.65
C LEU A 17 15.66 1.23 4.77
N LYS A 18 15.78 -0.09 5.00
CA LYS A 18 16.50 -0.66 6.14
C LYS A 18 17.97 -0.20 6.23
N HIS A 19 18.57 0.14 5.10
CA HIS A 19 19.97 0.55 4.97
C HIS A 19 20.17 2.05 4.73
N VAL A 20 19.09 2.85 4.64
CA VAL A 20 19.17 4.29 4.38
C VAL A 20 18.91 5.03 5.69
N SER A 21 19.98 5.61 6.26
CA SER A 21 19.97 6.28 7.57
C SER A 21 19.67 7.79 7.52
N HIS A 22 19.54 8.38 6.32
CA HIS A 22 19.27 9.81 6.19
C HIS A 22 17.82 10.15 6.55
N LYS A 23 17.63 10.81 7.70
CA LYS A 23 16.32 11.16 8.27
C LYS A 23 15.41 11.93 7.32
N GLU A 24 15.94 12.85 6.50
CA GLU A 24 15.14 13.59 5.52
C GLU A 24 14.50 12.68 4.47
N ILE A 25 15.26 11.70 3.95
CA ILE A 25 14.77 10.74 2.94
C ILE A 25 13.68 9.84 3.53
N VAL A 26 13.86 9.38 4.77
CA VAL A 26 12.87 8.55 5.48
C VAL A 26 11.57 9.32 5.69
N ILE A 27 11.63 10.59 6.10
CA ILE A 27 10.44 11.43 6.30
C ILE A 27 9.69 11.66 4.98
N THR A 28 10.40 12.00 3.89
CA THR A 28 9.78 12.17 2.57
C THR A 28 9.09 10.88 2.11
N TYR A 29 9.70 9.72 2.39
CA TYR A 29 9.15 8.43 2.01
C TYR A 29 7.91 8.03 2.85
N VAL A 30 7.93 8.31 4.15
CA VAL A 30 6.74 8.14 5.01
C VAL A 30 5.61 9.04 4.52
N LEU A 31 5.90 10.30 4.18
CA LEU A 31 4.91 11.25 3.68
C LEU A 31 4.32 10.79 2.34
N PHE A 32 5.16 10.24 1.45
CA PHE A 32 4.69 9.58 0.22
C PHE A 32 3.70 8.47 0.52
N PHE A 33 4.02 7.53 1.41
CA PHE A 33 3.10 6.44 1.77
C PHE A 33 1.81 6.92 2.43
N ILE A 34 1.86 7.99 3.23
CA ILE A 34 0.64 8.60 3.79
C ILE A 34 -0.25 9.13 2.66
N ILE A 35 0.31 9.83 1.68
CA ILE A 35 -0.44 10.32 0.51
C ILE A 35 -1.00 9.14 -0.30
N THR A 36 -0.19 8.10 -0.54
CA THR A 36 -0.63 6.88 -1.22
C THR A 36 -1.79 6.23 -0.50
N LEU A 37 -1.73 6.11 0.83
CA LEU A 37 -2.79 5.54 1.65
C LEU A 37 -4.08 6.38 1.59
N ILE A 38 -3.97 7.71 1.63
CA ILE A 38 -5.13 8.62 1.45
C ILE A 38 -5.76 8.41 0.08
N PHE A 39 -4.95 8.27 -0.96
CA PHE A 39 -5.42 8.01 -2.32
C PHE A 39 -6.10 6.64 -2.45
N GLU A 40 -5.55 5.59 -1.84
CA GLU A 40 -6.16 4.26 -1.82
C GLU A 40 -7.50 4.26 -1.07
N LEU A 41 -7.61 5.00 0.05
CA LEU A 41 -8.88 5.18 0.76
C LEU A 41 -9.91 5.93 -0.09
N PHE A 42 -9.48 6.95 -0.83
CA PHE A 42 -10.35 7.65 -1.77
C PHE A 42 -10.87 6.71 -2.88
N LEU A 43 -10.00 5.88 -3.45
CA LEU A 43 -10.41 4.85 -4.42
C LEU A 43 -11.37 3.83 -3.80
N SER A 44 -11.13 3.42 -2.55
CA SER A 44 -12.03 2.53 -1.81
C SER A 44 -13.42 3.13 -1.67
N PHE A 45 -13.49 4.42 -1.35
CA PHE A 45 -14.75 5.15 -1.24
C PHE A 45 -15.47 5.21 -2.59
N LEU A 46 -14.77 5.55 -3.67
CA LEU A 46 -15.36 5.55 -5.02
C LEU A 46 -15.86 4.15 -5.42
N PHE A 47 -15.14 3.09 -5.05
CA PHE A 47 -15.56 1.72 -5.29
C PHE A 47 -16.85 1.38 -4.53
N ILE A 48 -16.95 1.75 -3.26
CA ILE A 48 -18.18 1.54 -2.47
C ILE A 48 -19.35 2.34 -3.07
N LEU A 49 -19.09 3.59 -3.46
CA LEU A 49 -20.09 4.46 -4.08
C LEU A 49 -20.58 3.89 -5.42
N SER A 50 -19.67 3.38 -6.24
CA SER A 50 -20.01 2.70 -7.50
C SER A 50 -20.83 1.43 -7.25
N PHE A 51 -20.49 0.65 -6.24
CA PHE A 51 -21.26 -0.55 -5.86
C PHE A 51 -22.67 -0.19 -5.38
N PHE A 52 -22.80 0.89 -4.61
CA PHE A 52 -24.10 1.42 -4.18
C PHE A 52 -24.95 1.86 -5.38
N LEU A 53 -24.36 2.55 -6.36
CA LEU A 53 -25.06 2.94 -7.58
C LEU A 53 -25.52 1.72 -8.37
N PHE A 54 -24.66 0.72 -8.57
CA PHE A 54 -25.06 -0.52 -9.26
C PHE A 54 -26.24 -1.21 -8.57
N SER A 55 -26.22 -1.28 -7.23
CA SER A 55 -27.33 -1.85 -6.44
C SER A 55 -28.62 -1.03 -6.59
N LYS A 56 -28.53 0.30 -6.58
CA LYS A 56 -29.69 1.20 -6.70
C LYS A 56 -30.33 1.13 -8.09
N TYR A 57 -29.52 1.03 -9.15
CA TYR A 57 -29.99 1.00 -10.54
C TYR A 57 -30.22 -0.42 -11.09
N GLY A 58 -30.05 -1.46 -10.26
CA GLY A 58 -30.32 -2.85 -10.63
C GLY A 58 -29.31 -3.47 -11.61
N TYR A 59 -28.15 -2.84 -11.80
CA TYR A 59 -27.09 -3.35 -12.65
C TYR A 59 -26.22 -4.35 -11.89
N LYS A 60 -25.88 -5.48 -12.54
CA LYS A 60 -24.94 -6.45 -11.99
C LYS A 60 -23.50 -6.05 -12.35
N PRO A 61 -22.60 -5.87 -11.38
CA PRO A 61 -21.19 -5.60 -11.67
C PRO A 61 -20.54 -6.75 -12.44
N ASN A 62 -19.61 -6.42 -13.36
CA ASN A 62 -18.86 -7.42 -14.12
C ASN A 62 -17.79 -8.10 -13.25
N ILE A 63 -17.30 -9.27 -13.66
CA ILE A 63 -16.19 -10.01 -13.01
C ILE A 63 -14.95 -9.11 -12.83
N GLN A 64 -14.65 -8.26 -13.81
CA GLN A 64 -13.55 -7.29 -13.73
C GLN A 64 -13.70 -6.32 -12.55
N TYR A 65 -14.93 -5.97 -12.19
CA TYR A 65 -15.22 -5.11 -11.04
C TYR A 65 -14.82 -5.81 -9.73
N TYR A 66 -15.18 -7.09 -9.56
CA TYR A 66 -14.77 -7.86 -8.39
C TYR A 66 -13.25 -8.08 -8.33
N MET A 67 -12.60 -8.29 -9.47
CA MET A 67 -11.13 -8.37 -9.55
C MET A 67 -10.46 -7.07 -9.08
N SER A 68 -11.01 -5.91 -9.46
CA SER A 68 -10.48 -4.62 -8.99
C SER A 68 -10.62 -4.44 -7.47
N ALA A 69 -11.68 -4.99 -6.85
CA ALA A 69 -11.83 -5.00 -5.40
C ALA A 69 -10.68 -5.76 -4.72
N VAL A 70 -10.36 -6.95 -5.23
CA VAL A 70 -9.29 -7.80 -4.70
C VAL A 70 -7.93 -7.09 -4.82
N ILE A 71 -7.65 -6.48 -5.98
CA ILE A 71 -6.41 -5.73 -6.21
C ILE A 71 -6.31 -4.55 -5.23
N LEU A 72 -7.41 -3.82 -5.03
CA LEU A 72 -7.45 -2.66 -4.15
C LEU A 72 -7.21 -3.05 -2.67
N ILE A 73 -7.78 -4.18 -2.22
CA ILE A 73 -7.50 -4.72 -0.87
C ILE A 73 -6.02 -5.12 -0.73
N LEU A 74 -5.46 -5.77 -1.75
CA LEU A 74 -4.08 -6.25 -1.71
C LEU A 74 -3.08 -5.08 -1.69
N MET A 75 -3.36 -4.02 -2.46
CA MET A 75 -2.59 -2.77 -2.43
C MET A 75 -2.62 -2.13 -1.05
N LEU A 76 -3.81 -1.97 -0.45
CA LEU A 76 -3.97 -1.42 0.91
C LEU A 76 -3.15 -2.18 1.95
N ILE A 77 -3.18 -3.51 1.92
CA ILE A 77 -2.42 -4.34 2.86
C ILE A 77 -0.91 -4.08 2.71
N ILE A 78 -0.40 -4.05 1.49
CA ILE A 78 1.03 -3.80 1.22
C ILE A 78 1.41 -2.39 1.69
N THR A 79 0.66 -1.37 1.31
CA THR A 79 0.92 0.03 1.67
C THR A 79 0.92 0.24 3.19
N VAL A 80 -0.04 -0.37 3.91
CA VAL A 80 -0.07 -0.31 5.38
C VAL A 80 1.13 -1.03 6.00
N GLN A 81 1.51 -2.21 5.52
CA GLN A 81 2.67 -2.94 6.03
C GLN A 81 3.97 -2.16 5.84
N LEU A 82 4.13 -1.50 4.68
CA LEU A 82 5.30 -0.67 4.38
C LEU A 82 5.36 0.58 5.24
N LEU A 83 4.22 1.26 5.45
CA LEU A 83 4.12 2.40 6.35
C LEU A 83 4.52 2.00 7.77
N ILE A 84 3.96 0.92 8.32
CA ILE A 84 4.27 0.44 9.68
C ILE A 84 5.76 0.09 9.80
N THR A 85 6.33 -0.58 8.79
CA THR A 85 7.73 -0.99 8.83
C THR A 85 8.66 0.23 8.78
N THR A 86 8.38 1.19 7.90
CA THR A 86 9.16 2.42 7.76
C THR A 86 9.08 3.28 9.03
N MET A 87 7.89 3.42 9.64
CA MET A 87 7.72 4.14 10.92
C MET A 87 8.43 3.47 12.10
N LYS A 88 8.54 2.13 12.11
CA LYS A 88 9.30 1.41 13.13
C LYS A 88 10.80 1.69 13.02
N VAL A 89 11.33 1.74 11.80
CA VAL A 89 12.74 2.07 11.54
C VAL A 89 13.08 3.48 12.04
N ASP A 90 12.23 4.48 11.77
CA ASP A 90 12.44 5.85 12.26
C ASP A 90 12.53 5.94 13.80
N LYS A 91 11.66 5.20 14.53
CA LYS A 91 11.70 5.15 16.00
C LYS A 91 13.00 4.55 16.54
N THR A 92 13.63 3.60 15.84
CA THR A 92 14.91 3.01 16.25
C THR A 92 16.07 4.00 16.12
N TYR A 93 16.03 4.93 15.17
CA TYR A 93 17.04 5.99 14.98
C TYR A 93 16.80 7.24 15.84
N LYS A 94 15.72 7.26 16.63
CA LYS A 94 15.38 8.33 17.57
C LYS A 94 15.79 8.01 19.02
N LYS A 95 16.31 6.80 19.28
CA LYS A 95 16.85 6.34 20.56
C LYS A 95 18.37 6.39 20.55
#